data_AF-A0A3D3VSM6-F1
#
_entry.id   AF-A0A3D3VSM6-F1
#
_cell.length_a   1.000
_cell.length_b   1.000
_cell.length_c   1.000
_cell.angle_alpha   90.00
_cell.angle_beta   90.00
_cell.angle_gamma   90.00
#
_symmetry.space_group_name_H-M   'P 1'
#
loop_
_entity.id
_entity.type
_entity.pdbx_description
1 polymer ?
#
loop_
_entity_poly.entity_id
_entity_poly.type
_entity_poly.pdbx_seq_one_letter_code
_entity_poly.pdbx_strand_id
1 'polypeptide(L)'
;YGEGGGQVGDRGTIRGESFFAEVTDTFRAAGDLVVHRVTITEGEAAEGSAVTAQVDSDRRRAIKAHHSATHLLHEALVRVLGRHVTQAGSLVNEELLRFDFTHMKPLTPEEIEKVEMIVNRQIV
;
A
#
# COMPACT_ATOMS: atom_id res chain seq x y z
N TYR A 1 -6.75 3.68 -5.90
CA TYR A 1 -5.55 2.92 -6.32
C TYR A 1 -5.89 1.46 -6.21
N GLY A 2 -5.72 0.70 -7.30
CA GLY A 2 -5.91 -0.75 -7.26
C GLY A 2 -4.67 -1.43 -6.67
N GLU A 3 -4.86 -2.41 -5.79
CA GLU A 3 -3.80 -3.21 -5.18
C GLU A 3 -2.72 -3.62 -6.18
N GLY A 4 -1.46 -3.51 -5.78
CA GLY A 4 -0.33 -3.89 -6.61
C GLY A 4 1.03 -3.55 -6.01
N GLY A 5 2.04 -4.38 -6.32
CA GLY A 5 3.42 -4.18 -5.85
C GLY A 5 3.59 -4.28 -4.33
N GLY A 6 2.72 -5.04 -3.67
CA GLY A 6 2.67 -5.16 -2.21
C GLY A 6 1.80 -4.10 -1.52
N GLN A 7 1.38 -3.04 -2.22
CA GLN A 7 0.50 -2.02 -1.65
C GLN A 7 -0.97 -2.40 -1.78
N VAL A 8 -1.69 -2.38 -0.66
CA VAL A 8 -3.13 -2.66 -0.62
C VAL A 8 -3.93 -1.63 -1.42
N GLY A 9 -5.12 -2.05 -1.85
CA GLY A 9 -6.10 -1.22 -2.54
C GLY A 9 -6.64 -0.07 -1.69
N ASP A 10 -7.00 1.03 -2.35
CA ASP A 10 -7.70 2.13 -1.70
C ASP A 10 -9.12 1.72 -1.29
N ARG A 11 -9.62 2.40 -0.26
CA ARG A 11 -10.99 2.27 0.27
C ARG A 11 -11.63 3.66 0.29
N GLY A 12 -12.93 3.69 0.54
CA GLY A 12 -13.70 4.91 0.59
C GLY A 12 -15.17 4.63 0.34
N THR A 13 -15.82 5.55 -0.37
CA THR A 13 -17.27 5.48 -0.61
C THR A 13 -17.61 5.80 -2.06
N ILE A 14 -18.73 5.27 -2.52
CA ILE A 14 -19.35 5.60 -3.80
C ILE A 14 -20.80 6.00 -3.52
N ARG A 15 -21.18 7.18 -4.01
CA ARG A 15 -22.53 7.72 -3.89
C ARG A 15 -23.14 7.89 -5.28
N GLY A 16 -24.24 7.18 -5.54
CA GLY A 16 -25.12 7.43 -6.67
C GLY A 16 -26.32 8.29 -6.25
N GLU A 17 -27.23 8.52 -7.19
CA GLU A 17 -28.50 9.20 -6.91
C GLU A 17 -29.41 8.35 -6.00
N SER A 18 -29.45 7.04 -6.24
CA SER A 18 -30.36 6.09 -5.59
C SER A 18 -29.68 5.13 -4.61
N PHE A 19 -28.35 5.22 -4.42
CA PHE A 19 -27.62 4.28 -3.58
C PHE A 19 -26.39 4.89 -2.92
N PHE A 20 -25.97 4.26 -1.83
CA PHE A 20 -24.71 4.52 -1.16
C PHE A 20 -23.97 3.19 -0.95
N ALA A 21 -22.67 3.19 -1.21
CA ALA A 21 -21.84 2.01 -1.11
C ALA A 21 -20.50 2.31 -0.45
N GLU A 22 -20.06 1.40 0.41
CA GLU A 22 -18.73 1.40 1.00
C GLU A 22 -17.78 0.59 0.12
N VAL A 23 -16.67 1.19 -0.29
CA VAL A 23 -15.60 0.51 -1.00
C VAL A 23 -14.70 -0.19 0.01
N THR A 24 -14.78 -1.51 0.06
CA THR A 24 -14.00 -2.34 0.98
C THR A 24 -12.63 -2.71 0.42
N ASP A 25 -12.46 -2.67 -0.90
CA ASP A 25 -11.18 -2.92 -1.56
C ASP A 25 -11.20 -2.42 -3.01
N THR A 26 -10.02 -2.14 -3.55
CA THR A 26 -9.83 -1.78 -4.95
C THR A 26 -8.66 -2.59 -5.51
N PHE A 27 -8.84 -3.32 -6.61
CA PHE A 27 -7.79 -4.15 -7.20
C PHE A 27 -7.77 -4.04 -8.72
N ARG A 28 -6.64 -4.42 -9.33
CA ARG A 28 -6.53 -4.54 -10.78
C ARG A 28 -6.95 -5.96 -11.20
N ALA A 29 -7.92 -6.05 -12.09
CA ALA A 29 -8.26 -7.27 -12.81
C ALA A 29 -7.47 -7.32 -14.13
N ALA A 30 -7.86 -8.22 -15.05
CA ALA A 30 -7.16 -8.41 -16.32
C ALA A 30 -6.79 -7.09 -17.02
N GLY A 31 -5.50 -6.88 -17.29
CA GLY A 31 -4.97 -5.66 -17.88
C GLY A 31 -5.02 -4.47 -16.93
N ASP A 32 -5.60 -3.36 -17.39
CA ASP A 32 -5.73 -2.10 -16.65
C ASP A 32 -7.11 -1.89 -16.00
N LEU A 33 -7.96 -2.92 -15.99
CA LEU A 33 -9.29 -2.83 -15.40
C LEU A 33 -9.20 -2.66 -13.88
N VAL A 34 -9.66 -1.54 -13.36
CA VAL A 34 -9.76 -1.28 -11.92
C VAL A 34 -11.13 -1.69 -11.41
N VAL A 35 -11.14 -2.61 -10.45
CA VAL A 35 -12.36 -3.14 -9.82
C VAL A 35 -12.47 -2.60 -8.40
N HIS A 36 -13.64 -2.06 -8.06
CA HIS A 36 -13.99 -1.65 -6.71
C HIS A 36 -14.90 -2.73 -6.11
N ARG A 37 -14.46 -3.39 -5.06
CA ARG A 37 -15.31 -4.28 -4.27
C ARG A 37 -16.09 -3.44 -3.28
N VAL A 38 -17.40 -3.46 -3.40
CA VAL A 38 -18.27 -2.60 -2.61
C VAL A 38 -19.34 -3.39 -1.85
N THR A 39 -19.75 -2.84 -0.72
CA THR A 39 -20.98 -3.23 -0.02
C THR A 39 -21.97 -2.09 -0.20
N ILE A 40 -23.11 -2.36 -0.83
CA ILE A 40 -24.21 -1.39 -0.89
C ILE A 40 -24.86 -1.36 0.49
N THR A 41 -24.85 -0.20 1.13
CA THR A 41 -25.43 -0.02 2.46
C THR A 41 -26.82 0.63 2.40
N GLU A 42 -27.12 1.31 1.29
CA GLU A 42 -28.44 1.91 1.02
C GLU A 42 -28.80 1.79 -0.46
N GLY A 43 -30.05 1.44 -0.76
CA GLY A 43 -30.60 1.44 -2.11
C GLY A 43 -30.06 0.35 -3.04
N GLU A 44 -30.11 0.61 -4.34
CA GLU A 44 -29.65 -0.32 -5.39
C GLU A 44 -28.86 0.42 -6.46
N ALA A 45 -27.72 -0.16 -6.84
CA ALA A 45 -26.88 0.36 -7.92
C ALA A 45 -27.35 -0.19 -9.27
N ALA A 46 -27.37 0.66 -10.29
CA ALA A 46 -27.70 0.30 -11.66
C ALA A 46 -26.54 0.59 -12.61
N GLU A 47 -26.41 -0.21 -13.66
CA GLU A 47 -25.44 0.04 -14.72
C GLU A 47 -25.74 1.38 -15.41
N GLY A 48 -24.70 2.16 -15.71
CA GLY A 48 -24.82 3.48 -16.34
C GLY A 48 -25.16 4.63 -15.39
N SER A 49 -25.39 4.38 -14.09
CA SER A 49 -25.60 5.44 -13.12
C SER A 49 -24.37 6.36 -12.98
N ALA A 50 -24.62 7.67 -12.94
CA ALA A 50 -23.60 8.63 -12.53
C ALA A 50 -23.33 8.47 -11.02
N VAL A 51 -22.05 8.52 -10.65
CA VAL A 51 -21.62 8.34 -9.26
C VAL A 51 -20.52 9.32 -8.90
N THR A 52 -20.44 9.65 -7.61
CA THR A 52 -19.30 10.33 -7.00
C THR A 52 -18.55 9.33 -6.13
N ALA A 53 -17.26 9.14 -6.39
CA ALA A 53 -16.38 8.30 -5.58
C ALA A 53 -15.46 9.18 -4.72
N GLN A 54 -15.33 8.83 -3.45
CA GLN A 54 -14.45 9.51 -2.50
C GLN A 54 -13.51 8.49 -1.85
N VAL A 55 -12.21 8.75 -1.91
CA VAL A 55 -11.18 7.92 -1.27
C VAL A 55 -11.04 8.33 0.19
N ASP A 56 -10.81 7.36 1.08
CA ASP A 56 -10.37 7.62 2.44
C ASP A 56 -8.97 8.26 2.42
N SER A 57 -8.92 9.58 2.66
CA SER A 57 -7.72 10.38 2.54
C SER A 57 -6.65 10.06 3.58
N ASP A 58 -7.06 9.71 4.79
CA ASP A 58 -6.14 9.47 5.90
C ASP A 58 -5.49 8.10 5.74
N ARG A 59 -6.30 7.09 5.40
CA ARG A 59 -5.81 5.77 5.00
C ARG A 59 -4.86 5.86 3.81
N ARG A 60 -5.22 6.61 2.76
CA ARG A 60 -4.36 6.81 1.59
C ARG A 60 -3.02 7.45 1.97
N ARG A 61 -3.03 8.42 2.88
CA ARG A 61 -1.83 9.13 3.33
C ARG A 61 -0.88 8.19 4.07
N ALA A 62 -1.41 7.39 5.00
CA ALA A 62 -0.62 6.39 5.74
C ALA A 62 0.03 5.37 4.79
N ILE A 63 -0.75 4.80 3.86
CA ILE A 63 -0.24 3.85 2.86
C ILE A 63 0.86 4.48 2.00
N LYS A 64 0.70 5.73 1.56
CA LYS A 64 1.73 6.45 0.80
C LYS A 64 3.02 6.63 1.60
N ALA A 65 2.92 6.96 2.89
CA ALA A 65 4.08 7.10 3.76
C ALA A 65 4.83 5.77 3.90
N HIS A 66 4.12 4.67 4.14
CA HIS A 66 4.71 3.33 4.20
C HIS A 66 5.31 2.89 2.85
N HIS A 67 4.70 3.25 1.73
CA HIS A 67 5.27 2.98 0.41
C HIS A 67 6.59 3.71 0.20
N SER A 68 6.66 5.00 0.53
CA SER A 68 7.92 5.76 0.49
C SER A 68 8.97 5.16 1.43
N ALA A 69 8.57 4.77 2.64
CA ALA A 69 9.45 4.11 3.60
C ALA A 69 9.98 2.76 3.07
N THR A 70 9.21 2.06 2.24
CA THR A 70 9.67 0.80 1.59
C THR A 70 10.91 1.04 0.74
N HIS A 71 10.91 2.11 -0.05
CA HIS A 71 12.04 2.45 -0.91
C HIS A 71 13.26 2.87 -0.09
N LEU A 72 13.05 3.69 0.96
CA LEU A 72 14.12 4.08 1.88
C LEU A 72 14.72 2.87 2.60
N LEU A 73 13.89 1.95 3.06
CA LEU A 73 14.31 0.72 3.74
C LEU A 73 15.13 -0.16 2.81
N HIS A 74 14.67 -0.38 1.58
CA HIS A 74 15.40 -1.19 0.60
C HIS A 74 16.78 -0.58 0.29
N GLU A 75 16.83 0.74 0.10
CA GLU A 75 18.06 1.47 -0.16
C GLU A 75 19.05 1.37 1.02
N ALA A 76 18.56 1.54 2.25
CA ALA A 76 19.36 1.39 3.46
C ALA A 76 19.90 -0.03 3.63
N LEU A 77 19.09 -1.06 3.37
CA LEU A 77 19.52 -2.46 3.40
C LEU A 77 20.64 -2.72 2.38
N VAL A 78 20.53 -2.18 1.16
CA VAL A 78 21.59 -2.30 0.14
C VAL A 78 22.88 -1.60 0.59
N ARG A 79 22.79 -0.44 1.24
CA ARG A 79 23.97 0.28 1.77
C ARG A 79 24.68 -0.49 2.89
N VAL A 80 23.93 -1.09 3.81
CA VAL A 80 24.48 -1.76 5.01
C VAL A 80 24.97 -3.17 4.69
N LEU A 81 24.19 -3.93 3.92
CA LEU A 81 24.43 -5.35 3.69
C LEU A 81 25.12 -5.64 2.37
N GLY A 82 24.90 -4.80 1.35
CA GLY A 82 25.45 -4.95 0.01
C GLY A 82 24.41 -5.21 -1.08
N ARG A 83 24.86 -5.20 -2.34
CA ARG A 83 24.00 -5.24 -3.54
C ARG A 83 23.32 -6.57 -3.83
N HIS A 84 23.63 -7.62 -3.07
CA HIS A 84 22.98 -8.93 -3.22
C HIS A 84 21.58 -8.96 -2.59
N VAL A 85 21.24 -7.98 -1.75
CA VAL A 85 19.90 -7.84 -1.19
C VAL A 85 18.94 -7.53 -2.33
N THR A 86 17.94 -8.39 -2.50
CA THR A 86 16.84 -8.20 -3.45
C THR A 86 15.51 -8.40 -2.74
N GLN A 87 14.50 -7.64 -3.14
CA GLN A 87 13.14 -7.82 -2.65
C GLN A 87 12.62 -9.23 -2.97
N ALA A 88 12.09 -9.91 -1.97
CA ALA A 88 11.42 -11.21 -2.07
C ALA A 88 9.90 -11.09 -1.84
N GLY A 89 9.46 -10.02 -1.16
CA GLY A 89 8.06 -9.74 -0.89
C GLY A 89 7.87 -8.38 -0.25
N SER A 90 6.67 -7.82 -0.33
CA SER A 90 6.32 -6.60 0.41
C SER A 90 4.82 -6.56 0.70
N LEU A 91 4.47 -6.01 1.86
CA LEU A 91 3.12 -5.65 2.24
C LEU A 91 3.15 -4.20 2.76
N VAL A 92 2.34 -3.35 2.15
CA VAL A 92 2.19 -1.94 2.48
C VAL A 92 0.71 -1.66 2.70
N ASN A 93 0.32 -1.49 3.95
CA ASN A 93 -1.04 -1.08 4.33
C ASN A 93 -0.98 0.16 5.22
N GLU A 94 -2.11 0.58 5.77
CA GLU A 94 -2.22 1.76 6.62
C GLU A 94 -1.61 1.59 8.02
N GLU A 95 -1.45 0.35 8.48
CA GLU A 95 -0.97 0.04 9.83
C GLU A 95 0.54 -0.23 9.87
N LEU A 96 1.08 -0.86 8.82
CA LEU A 96 2.46 -1.30 8.77
C LEU A 96 3.04 -1.38 7.36
N LEU A 97 4.36 -1.46 7.34
CA LEU A 97 5.18 -1.90 6.24
C LEU A 97 5.88 -3.20 6.63
N ARG A 98 5.77 -4.23 5.79
CA ARG A 98 6.65 -5.41 5.81
C ARG A 98 7.42 -5.49 4.50
N PHE A 99 8.72 -5.73 4.61
CA PHE A 99 9.62 -5.87 3.47
C PHE A 99 10.46 -7.14 3.65
N ASP A 100 10.22 -8.12 2.79
CA ASP A 100 10.95 -9.38 2.80
C ASP A 100 12.08 -9.29 1.76
N PHE A 101 13.29 -9.70 2.13
CA PHE A 101 14.46 -9.61 1.26
C PHE A 101 15.38 -10.82 1.38
N THR A 102 16.21 -11.02 0.35
CA THR A 102 17.19 -12.12 0.31
C THR A 102 18.42 -11.78 1.16
N HIS A 103 18.71 -12.62 2.16
CA HIS A 103 19.93 -12.54 2.95
C HIS A 103 20.27 -13.91 3.56
N MET A 104 21.55 -14.27 3.64
CA MET A 104 22.00 -15.63 4.02
C MET A 104 22.06 -15.87 5.53
N LYS A 105 21.93 -14.81 6.33
CA LYS A 105 21.98 -14.86 7.80
C LYS A 105 20.94 -13.88 8.37
N PRO A 106 20.50 -14.04 9.63
CA PRO A 106 19.78 -12.99 10.32
C PRO A 106 20.61 -11.71 10.43
N LEU A 107 19.96 -10.55 10.50
CA LEU A 107 20.65 -9.29 10.77
C LEU A 107 21.19 -9.28 12.20
N THR A 108 22.38 -8.71 12.38
CA THR A 108 22.89 -8.41 13.72
C THR A 108 22.18 -7.18 14.31
N PRO A 109 22.14 -7.01 15.64
CA PRO A 109 21.60 -5.79 16.25
C PRO A 109 22.21 -4.50 15.70
N GLU A 110 23.51 -4.48 15.43
CA GLU A 110 24.23 -3.33 14.89
C GLU A 110 23.87 -3.06 13.41
N GLU A 111 23.59 -4.11 12.63
CA GLU A 111 23.09 -3.96 11.26
C GLU A 111 21.68 -3.35 11.28
N ILE A 112 20.80 -3.79 12.20
CA ILE A 112 19.45 -3.24 12.39
C ILE A 112 19.51 -1.75 12.75
N GLU A 113 20.32 -1.39 13.75
CA GLU A 113 20.47 0.01 14.20
C GLU A 113 20.98 0.92 13.08
N LYS A 114 21.94 0.45 12.27
CA LYS A 114 22.44 1.20 11.11
C LYS A 114 21.37 1.42 10.05
N VAL A 115 20.57 0.39 9.74
CA VAL A 115 19.48 0.51 8.77
C VAL A 115 18.45 1.52 9.27
N GLU A 116 18.00 1.42 10.51
CA GLU A 116 17.05 2.33 11.13
C GLU A 116 17.56 3.78 11.11
N MET A 117 18.82 3.99 11.50
CA MET A 117 19.45 5.30 11.47
C MET A 117 19.51 5.90 10.06
N ILE A 118 19.83 5.12 9.03
CA ILE A 118 19.88 5.61 7.65
C ILE A 118 18.47 6.02 7.18
N VAL A 119 17.46 5.19 7.44
CA VAL A 119 16.07 5.48 7.07
C VAL A 119 15.59 6.77 7.76
N ASN A 120 15.77 6.87 9.07
CA ASN A 120 15.31 8.02 9.85
C ASN A 120 15.99 9.34 9.45
N ARG A 121 17.24 9.31 8.94
CA ARG A 121 17.91 10.51 8.42
C ARG A 121 17.35 11.02 7.08
N GLN A 122 16.59 10.21 6.35
CA GLN A 122 15.98 10.58 5.08
C GLN A 122 14.54 11.08 5.24
N ILE A 123 13.97 10.95 6.43
CA ILE A 123 12.64 11.46 6.77
C ILE A 123 12.79 12.93 7.18
N VAL A 124 12.01 13.81 6.55
CA VAL A 124 12.01 15.27 6.78
C VAL A 124 10.68 15.70 7.38
#